data_AF-A0A1I3AR85-F1
#
_entry.id   AF-A0A1I3AR85-F1
#
_cell.length_a   1.000
_cell.length_b   1.000
_cell.length_c   1.000
_cell.angle_alpha   90.00
_cell.angle_beta   90.00
_cell.angle_gamma   90.00
#
_symmetry.space_group_name_H-M   'P 1'
#
loop_
_entity.id
_entity.type
_entity.pdbx_description
1 polymer ?
#
loop_
_entity_poly.entity_id
_entity_poly.type
_entity_poly.pdbx_seq_one_letter_code
_entity_poly.pdbx_strand_id
1 'polypeptide(L)'
;MKPTLVLVGRPNVGKSTLFNRLTRSRDAIVANIPGLTRDRHYGHGRLGDKPYLVVDTGGFEPMATEGIMHEMAKQTRQAIDEADLVLFIVDGRTGLTSQDKIIAEQLRKTGRKLLLVVNKTEGMVLSVVTAEFHELGLGLPCAISAEHGDNVSELVEVALTGFPRAGENEKQDKHPNIAIVGRPNVGKSTLVNALLGEDRVIAFDQPGTTRSSIYIDFERNGRRYTLIDTAGLRRRGKVLETVEKFSVIKTLQAVEDANVVVLVLDASSEISDQDAHIAGFILEAGRALVVAINKWDGQDNYQREVIKTSVARKLPFLLHFARFHYISALLGSGLKGLLPSIDAAYGAAMANLPTPKLTRTLIAAVEKQPPPRSGVSRPKLRYAHQGGSNPPLIIIHGSGLDQVPQTYQRYLENTFRETFQLEGTPLRVEFRTGRNPYAGKRPAPLSDAEAKQAHRRRRYGRKHYS
;
A
#
# COMPACT_ATOMS: atom_id res chain seq x y z
N MET A 1 2.73 13.24 2.48
CA MET A 1 3.75 12.33 1.93
C MET A 1 4.44 11.49 3.00
N LYS A 2 4.29 10.17 2.89
CA LYS A 2 5.12 9.21 3.62
C LYS A 2 6.53 9.18 3.01
N PRO A 3 7.59 9.10 3.82
CA PRO A 3 8.95 9.01 3.30
C PRO A 3 9.18 7.68 2.58
N THR A 4 9.99 7.71 1.52
CA THR A 4 10.40 6.53 0.75
C THR A 4 11.86 6.16 1.06
N LEU A 5 12.05 4.96 1.61
CA LEU A 5 13.35 4.36 1.87
C LEU A 5 13.70 3.37 0.76
N VAL A 6 14.86 3.57 0.15
CA VAL A 6 15.36 2.71 -0.93
C VAL A 6 16.54 1.90 -0.42
N LEU A 7 16.44 0.58 -0.50
CA LEU A 7 17.49 -0.36 -0.09
C LEU A 7 18.46 -0.55 -1.26
N VAL A 8 19.74 -0.26 -1.06
CA VAL A 8 20.79 -0.35 -2.09
C VAL A 8 21.98 -1.12 -1.54
N GLY A 9 22.63 -1.91 -2.38
CA GLY A 9 23.83 -2.64 -2.02
C GLY A 9 24.14 -3.75 -3.02
N ARG A 10 25.34 -4.32 -2.94
CA ARG A 10 25.75 -5.45 -3.79
C ARG A 10 24.84 -6.68 -3.60
N PRO A 11 24.85 -7.67 -4.51
CA PRO A 11 24.13 -8.92 -4.30
C PRO A 11 24.46 -9.59 -2.95
N ASN A 12 23.49 -10.32 -2.38
CA ASN A 12 23.66 -11.18 -1.20
C ASN A 12 24.00 -10.50 0.15
N VAL A 13 23.95 -9.17 0.24
CA VAL A 13 24.10 -8.44 1.54
C VAL A 13 22.89 -8.54 2.46
N GLY A 14 21.78 -9.14 2.01
CA GLY A 14 20.55 -9.33 2.79
C GLY A 14 19.50 -8.23 2.64
N LYS A 15 19.48 -7.52 1.49
CA LYS A 15 18.48 -6.48 1.19
C LYS A 15 17.04 -7.00 1.26
N SER A 16 16.74 -8.11 0.58
CA SER A 16 15.40 -8.71 0.59
C SER A 16 15.00 -9.27 1.96
N THR A 17 15.97 -9.74 2.76
CA THR A 17 15.73 -10.13 4.16
C THR A 17 15.31 -8.92 4.99
N LEU A 18 16.01 -7.80 4.87
CA LEU A 18 15.66 -6.56 5.55
C LEU A 18 14.31 -6.03 5.05
N PHE A 19 14.08 -6.02 3.74
CA PHE A 19 12.80 -5.63 3.13
C PHE A 19 11.62 -6.40 3.73
N ASN A 20 11.70 -7.73 3.76
CA ASN A 20 10.65 -8.59 4.32
C ASN A 20 10.41 -8.35 5.80
N ARG A 21 11.46 -7.98 6.55
CA ARG A 21 11.34 -7.63 7.96
C ARG A 21 10.68 -6.26 8.16
N LEU A 22 11.04 -5.26 7.37
CA LEU A 22 10.45 -3.92 7.41
C LEU A 22 8.96 -3.95 7.03
N THR A 23 8.58 -4.81 6.06
CA THR A 23 7.20 -4.94 5.56
C THR A 23 6.37 -6.00 6.30
N ARG A 24 6.98 -6.81 7.17
CA ARG A 24 6.37 -7.97 7.85
C ARG A 24 5.71 -8.95 6.87
N SER A 25 6.52 -9.60 6.03
CA SER A 25 6.29 -10.84 5.22
C SER A 25 4.97 -11.05 4.44
N ARG A 26 3.97 -10.17 4.52
CA ARG A 26 2.67 -10.30 3.83
C ARG A 26 2.29 -9.11 2.95
N ASP A 27 3.04 -8.00 3.02
CA ASP A 27 2.78 -6.75 2.29
C ASP A 27 3.83 -6.46 1.20
N ALA A 28 4.62 -7.46 0.82
CA ALA A 28 5.58 -7.33 -0.27
C ALA A 28 4.83 -7.29 -1.60
N ILE A 29 4.65 -6.10 -2.16
CA ILE A 29 4.05 -5.91 -3.48
C ILE A 29 5.14 -6.15 -4.51
N VAL A 30 5.07 -7.29 -5.18
CA VAL A 30 5.82 -7.54 -6.40
C VAL A 30 5.11 -6.81 -7.53
N ALA A 31 5.59 -5.62 -7.88
CA ALA A 31 5.03 -4.86 -9.00
C ALA A 31 5.61 -5.39 -10.32
N ASN A 32 4.93 -6.32 -11.01
CA ASN A 32 5.30 -6.69 -12.38
C ASN A 32 4.68 -5.68 -13.35
N ILE A 33 5.42 -4.62 -13.66
CA ILE A 33 5.02 -3.60 -14.63
C ILE A 33 5.91 -3.74 -15.87
N PRO A 34 5.41 -3.97 -17.10
CA PRO A 34 6.28 -3.97 -18.29
C PRO A 34 6.96 -2.60 -18.46
N GLY A 35 8.29 -2.58 -18.58
CA GLY A 35 9.14 -1.38 -18.43
C GLY A 35 9.82 -1.27 -17.04
N LEU A 36 9.43 -2.12 -16.10
CA LEU A 36 10.11 -2.43 -14.85
C LEU A 36 10.34 -3.94 -14.80
N THR A 37 11.58 -4.36 -14.89
CA THR A 37 11.91 -5.77 -14.73
C THR A 37 11.66 -6.20 -13.28
N ARG A 38 11.53 -7.52 -13.16
CA ARG A 38 11.13 -8.42 -12.07
C ARG A 38 11.76 -8.20 -10.68
N ASP A 39 12.55 -7.15 -10.47
CA ASP A 39 13.58 -7.07 -9.42
C ASP A 39 13.33 -6.00 -8.36
N ARG A 40 12.11 -5.44 -8.30
CA ARG A 40 11.73 -4.42 -7.32
C ARG A 40 10.53 -4.83 -6.52
N HIS A 41 10.73 -4.92 -5.22
CA HIS A 41 9.64 -5.09 -4.28
C HIS A 41 9.34 -3.74 -3.64
N TYR A 42 8.07 -3.36 -3.69
CA TYR A 42 7.56 -2.18 -2.98
C TYR A 42 6.76 -2.69 -1.79
N GLY A 43 6.83 -2.01 -0.66
CA GLY A 43 6.04 -2.41 0.48
C GLY A 43 5.95 -1.35 1.55
N HIS A 44 4.91 -1.42 2.36
CA HIS A 44 4.73 -0.50 3.47
C HIS A 44 5.57 -0.93 4.66
N GLY A 45 6.39 -0.01 5.17
CA GLY A 45 7.08 -0.15 6.44
C GLY A 45 6.10 -0.19 7.60
N ARG A 46 6.21 -1.21 8.46
CA ARG A 46 5.38 -1.38 9.66
C ARG A 46 6.17 -1.35 10.97
N LEU A 47 7.47 -1.07 10.91
CA LEU A 47 8.33 -0.97 12.08
C LEU A 47 8.52 0.51 12.47
N GLY A 48 8.58 0.83 13.76
CA GLY A 48 8.68 2.22 14.22
C GLY A 48 7.35 3.00 14.15
N ASP A 49 7.42 4.28 14.53
CA ASP A 49 6.23 5.10 14.82
C ASP A 49 5.70 5.91 13.63
N LYS A 50 6.46 6.00 12.53
CA LYS A 50 6.06 6.77 11.33
C LYS A 50 5.86 5.81 10.17
N PRO A 51 4.78 5.93 9.39
CA PRO A 51 4.56 5.09 8.21
C PRO A 51 5.50 5.51 7.07
N TYR A 52 6.04 4.56 6.32
CA TYR A 52 6.97 4.80 5.21
C TYR A 52 6.80 3.76 4.10
N LEU A 53 7.29 4.09 2.90
CA LEU A 53 7.40 3.17 1.77
C LEU A 53 8.83 2.61 1.73
N VAL A 54 8.98 1.31 1.48
CA VAL A 54 10.27 0.66 1.26
C VAL A 54 10.33 0.15 -0.17
N VAL A 55 11.49 0.36 -0.80
CA VAL A 55 11.79 -0.17 -2.14
C VAL A 55 13.04 -1.03 -2.05
N ASP A 56 12.92 -2.32 -2.33
CA ASP A 56 14.08 -3.18 -2.55
C ASP A 56 14.57 -2.97 -3.98
N THR A 57 15.77 -2.42 -4.14
CA THR A 57 16.46 -2.45 -5.43
C THR A 57 17.26 -3.74 -5.46
N GLY A 58 17.21 -4.52 -6.55
CA GLY A 58 18.00 -5.74 -6.71
C GLY A 58 19.51 -5.54 -6.48
N GLY A 59 20.33 -6.54 -6.80
CA GLY A 59 21.79 -6.39 -6.77
C GLY A 59 22.24 -5.15 -7.54
N PHE A 60 22.80 -4.13 -6.86
CA PHE A 60 23.28 -2.94 -7.54
C PHE A 60 24.68 -3.22 -8.09
N GLU A 61 24.76 -3.47 -9.40
CA GLU A 61 26.02 -3.67 -10.13
C GLU A 61 26.31 -2.47 -11.04
N PRO A 62 27.13 -1.51 -10.57
CA PRO A 62 27.36 -0.25 -11.28
C PRO A 62 28.22 -0.35 -12.55
N MET A 63 28.86 -1.50 -12.80
CA MET A 63 29.80 -1.71 -13.92
C MET A 63 29.18 -2.38 -15.15
N ALA A 64 27.87 -2.65 -15.14
CA ALA A 64 27.20 -3.29 -16.27
C ALA A 64 27.01 -2.31 -17.45
N THR A 65 27.77 -2.52 -18.53
CA THR A 65 27.75 -1.67 -19.73
C THR A 65 26.82 -2.19 -20.83
N GLU A 66 26.45 -3.48 -20.83
CA GLU A 66 25.57 -4.10 -21.83
C GLU A 66 24.62 -5.15 -21.23
N GLY A 67 23.51 -5.44 -21.94
CA GLY A 67 22.56 -6.49 -21.56
C GLY A 67 21.61 -6.13 -20.42
N ILE A 68 20.96 -7.16 -19.85
CA ILE A 68 19.94 -7.04 -18.79
C ILE A 68 20.48 -6.28 -17.56
N MET A 69 21.75 -6.46 -17.23
CA MET A 69 22.41 -5.80 -16.10
C MET A 69 22.54 -4.28 -16.27
N HIS A 70 22.68 -3.77 -17.50
CA HIS A 70 22.71 -2.32 -17.77
C HIS A 70 21.35 -1.66 -17.51
N GLU A 71 20.27 -2.32 -17.94
CA GLU A 71 18.90 -1.85 -17.64
C GLU A 71 18.62 -1.85 -16.13
N MET A 72 19.07 -2.89 -15.40
CA MET A 72 18.97 -2.95 -13.93
C MET A 72 19.70 -1.79 -13.23
N ALA A 73 20.89 -1.41 -13.72
CA ALA A 73 21.66 -0.30 -13.18
C ALA A 73 20.96 1.06 -13.43
N LYS A 74 20.44 1.28 -14.64
CA LYS A 74 19.66 2.49 -15.01
C LYS A 74 18.41 2.63 -14.15
N GLN A 75 17.69 1.54 -13.96
CA GLN A 75 16.54 1.51 -13.08
C GLN A 75 16.96 1.84 -11.65
N THR A 76 17.95 1.15 -11.07
CA THR A 76 18.36 1.34 -9.66
C THR A 76 18.73 2.78 -9.37
N ARG A 77 19.44 3.43 -10.32
CA ARG A 77 19.72 4.86 -10.27
C ARG A 77 18.45 5.71 -10.21
N GLN A 78 17.42 5.40 -11.01
CA GLN A 78 16.15 6.11 -10.95
C GLN A 78 15.46 5.97 -9.58
N ALA A 79 15.52 4.80 -8.94
CA ALA A 79 14.95 4.63 -7.59
C ALA A 79 15.72 5.46 -6.54
N ILE A 80 17.05 5.51 -6.65
CA ILE A 80 17.91 6.34 -5.80
C ILE A 80 17.58 7.83 -5.98
N ASP A 81 17.41 8.28 -7.24
CA ASP A 81 17.05 9.66 -7.57
C ASP A 81 15.63 10.04 -7.06
N GLU A 82 14.78 9.06 -6.82
CA GLU A 82 13.41 9.26 -6.31
C GLU A 82 13.31 9.08 -4.80
N ALA A 83 14.36 8.56 -4.15
CA ALA A 83 14.38 8.27 -2.71
C ALA A 83 14.39 9.54 -1.85
N ASP A 84 13.69 9.47 -0.70
CA ASP A 84 13.87 10.45 0.37
C ASP A 84 15.07 10.09 1.26
N LEU A 85 15.33 8.79 1.43
CA LEU A 85 16.48 8.25 2.14
C LEU A 85 16.95 6.95 1.47
N VAL A 86 18.26 6.82 1.29
CA VAL A 86 18.88 5.61 0.76
C VAL A 86 19.55 4.84 1.90
N LEU A 87 19.13 3.59 2.12
CA LEU A 87 19.76 2.65 3.04
C LEU A 87 20.81 1.85 2.25
N PHE A 88 22.08 2.19 2.42
CA PHE A 88 23.18 1.48 1.78
C PHE A 88 23.62 0.30 2.66
N ILE A 89 23.36 -0.91 2.20
CA ILE A 89 23.53 -2.15 2.96
C ILE A 89 24.81 -2.85 2.52
N VAL A 90 25.66 -3.15 3.50
CA VAL A 90 26.90 -3.92 3.37
C VAL A 90 26.85 -5.15 4.27
N ASP A 91 27.77 -6.11 4.06
CA ASP A 91 27.81 -7.38 4.80
C ASP A 91 28.96 -7.38 5.81
N GLY A 92 28.64 -7.38 7.10
CA GLY A 92 29.61 -7.36 8.19
C GLY A 92 30.40 -8.66 8.36
N ARG A 93 29.96 -9.80 7.81
CA ARG A 93 30.72 -11.06 7.82
C ARG A 93 31.81 -11.09 6.76
N THR A 94 31.48 -10.56 5.58
CA THR A 94 32.42 -10.51 4.45
C THR A 94 33.41 -9.35 4.60
N GLY A 95 32.96 -8.29 5.25
CA GLY A 95 33.69 -7.04 5.39
C GLY A 95 33.60 -6.14 4.15
N LEU A 96 34.38 -5.06 4.16
CA LEU A 96 34.37 -4.03 3.12
C LEU A 96 34.99 -4.52 1.80
N THR A 97 34.21 -4.50 0.72
CA THR A 97 34.67 -4.92 -0.61
C THR A 97 34.92 -3.74 -1.57
N SER A 98 35.69 -3.96 -2.64
CA SER A 98 35.90 -2.96 -3.71
C SER A 98 34.60 -2.53 -4.37
N GLN A 99 33.62 -3.45 -4.51
CA GLN A 99 32.30 -3.12 -5.04
C GLN A 99 31.57 -2.13 -4.13
N ASP A 100 31.65 -2.32 -2.81
CA ASP A 100 31.03 -1.41 -1.84
C ASP A 100 31.63 0.00 -1.92
N LYS A 101 32.95 0.11 -2.15
CA LYS A 101 33.62 1.41 -2.38
C LYS A 101 33.10 2.12 -3.63
N ILE A 102 32.97 1.41 -4.76
CA ILE A 102 32.42 1.95 -6.02
C ILE A 102 30.98 2.43 -5.83
N ILE A 103 30.13 1.61 -5.17
CA ILE A 103 28.74 1.97 -4.89
C ILE A 103 28.65 3.21 -4.01
N ALA A 104 29.45 3.28 -2.94
CA ALA A 104 29.51 4.42 -2.04
C ALA A 104 29.93 5.72 -2.74
N GLU A 105 30.91 5.67 -3.65
CA GLU A 105 31.30 6.83 -4.47
C GLU A 105 30.16 7.32 -5.37
N GLN A 106 29.42 6.40 -6.01
CA GLN A 106 28.29 6.78 -6.84
C GLN A 106 27.16 7.37 -6.02
N LEU A 107 26.83 6.77 -4.87
CA LEU A 107 25.77 7.26 -3.98
C LEU A 107 26.09 8.67 -3.46
N ARG A 108 27.35 8.97 -3.12
CA ARG A 108 27.77 10.33 -2.71
C ARG A 108 27.49 11.39 -3.77
N LYS A 109 27.62 11.05 -5.06
CA LYS A 109 27.36 11.98 -6.17
C LYS A 109 25.88 12.33 -6.35
N THR A 110 24.96 11.55 -5.78
CA THR A 110 23.51 11.76 -5.94
C THR A 110 22.96 12.91 -5.07
N GLY A 111 23.71 13.33 -4.04
CA GLY A 111 23.26 14.35 -3.08
C GLY A 111 22.08 13.91 -2.18
N ARG A 112 21.71 12.63 -2.23
CA ARG A 112 20.63 12.05 -1.41
C ARG A 112 21.11 11.81 0.02
N LYS A 113 20.18 11.83 0.97
CA LYS A 113 20.46 11.40 2.34
C LYS A 113 20.78 9.91 2.32
N LEU A 114 21.89 9.55 2.95
CA LEU A 114 22.41 8.18 2.99
C LEU A 114 22.49 7.72 4.45
N LEU A 115 22.16 6.46 4.68
CA LEU A 115 22.40 5.77 5.94
C LEU A 115 23.10 4.45 5.64
N LEU A 116 24.29 4.27 6.19
CA LEU A 116 25.10 3.07 6.02
C LEU A 116 24.64 2.00 7.01
N VAL A 117 24.32 0.82 6.49
CA VAL A 117 23.76 -0.30 7.25
C VAL A 117 24.67 -1.52 7.10
N VAL A 118 25.30 -1.93 8.19
CA VAL A 118 26.14 -3.14 8.22
C VAL A 118 25.26 -4.30 8.68
N ASN A 119 24.91 -5.19 7.76
CA ASN A 119 24.03 -6.32 8.04
C ASN A 119 24.82 -7.59 8.38
N LYS A 120 24.15 -8.59 8.96
CA LYS A 120 24.72 -9.89 9.38
C LYS A 120 25.73 -9.79 10.54
N THR A 121 25.44 -8.94 11.52
CA THR A 121 26.32 -8.69 12.67
C THR A 121 25.97 -9.51 13.92
N GLU A 122 25.16 -10.57 13.78
CA GLU A 122 24.76 -11.45 14.89
C GLU A 122 25.96 -12.03 15.64
N GLY A 123 25.94 -11.91 16.98
CA GLY A 123 26.99 -12.43 17.85
C GLY A 123 28.33 -11.68 17.78
N MET A 124 28.42 -10.58 17.04
CA MET A 124 29.65 -9.81 16.87
C MET A 124 29.71 -8.58 17.77
N VAL A 125 30.92 -8.13 18.10
CA VAL A 125 31.14 -6.87 18.82
C VAL A 125 31.01 -5.70 17.83
N LEU A 126 29.98 -4.88 18.00
CA LEU A 126 29.59 -3.84 17.05
C LEU A 126 30.75 -2.89 16.70
N SER A 127 31.51 -2.43 17.71
CA SER A 127 32.62 -1.49 17.52
C SER A 127 33.74 -2.04 16.65
N VAL A 128 33.93 -3.37 16.61
CA VAL A 128 34.95 -4.02 15.79
C VAL A 128 34.45 -4.15 14.35
N VAL A 129 33.21 -4.60 14.17
CA VAL A 129 32.62 -4.84 12.85
C VAL A 129 32.41 -3.54 12.08
N THR A 130 32.02 -2.46 12.74
CA THR A 130 31.77 -1.18 12.06
C THR A 130 33.05 -0.40 11.74
N ALA A 131 34.19 -0.74 12.36
CA ALA A 131 35.43 0.04 12.29
C ALA A 131 35.90 0.28 10.84
N GLU A 132 35.96 -0.77 10.04
CA GLU A 132 36.42 -0.69 8.64
C GLU A 132 35.45 0.10 7.73
N PHE A 133 34.16 0.09 8.05
CA PHE A 133 33.14 0.75 7.23
C PHE A 133 33.12 2.27 7.41
N HIS A 134 33.78 2.80 8.43
CA HIS A 134 34.00 4.25 8.56
C HIS A 134 34.84 4.82 7.40
N GLU A 135 35.68 3.99 6.74
CA GLU A 135 36.48 4.41 5.57
C GLU A 135 35.60 4.91 4.41
N LEU A 136 34.34 4.47 4.33
CA LEU A 136 33.41 4.90 3.29
C LEU A 136 32.99 6.38 3.41
N GLY A 137 33.18 7.01 4.57
CA GLY A 137 32.85 8.42 4.78
C GLY A 137 31.35 8.73 4.69
N LEU A 138 30.49 7.76 5.05
CA LEU A 138 29.02 7.86 4.96
C LEU A 138 28.33 8.10 6.31
N GLY A 139 29.08 8.60 7.31
CA GLY A 139 28.58 8.79 8.68
C GLY A 139 28.77 7.57 9.56
N LEU A 140 27.99 7.49 10.65
CA LEU A 140 28.04 6.38 11.61
C LEU A 140 27.35 5.13 11.01
N PRO A 141 28.05 3.99 10.87
CA PRO A 141 27.43 2.76 10.37
C PRO A 141 26.45 2.17 11.40
N CYS A 142 25.24 1.83 10.95
CA CYS A 142 24.24 1.13 11.76
C CYS A 142 24.42 -0.38 11.60
N ALA A 143 24.88 -1.08 12.64
CA ALA A 143 25.03 -2.53 12.63
C ALA A 143 23.72 -3.23 13.01
N ILE A 144 23.25 -4.14 12.17
CA ILE A 144 21.99 -4.87 12.30
C ILE A 144 22.15 -6.37 12.00
N SER A 145 21.20 -7.16 12.48
CA SER A 145 20.91 -8.49 11.92
C SER A 145 19.50 -8.51 11.34
N ALA A 146 19.38 -8.44 10.02
CA ALA A 146 18.08 -8.54 9.36
C ALA A 146 17.45 -9.93 9.51
N GLU A 147 18.24 -10.98 9.74
CA GLU A 147 17.75 -12.36 9.91
C GLU A 147 17.17 -12.57 11.31
N HIS A 148 17.83 -12.07 12.35
CA HIS A 148 17.37 -12.22 13.74
C HIS A 148 16.48 -11.06 14.22
N GLY A 149 16.68 -9.86 13.67
CA GLY A 149 15.94 -8.65 14.01
C GLY A 149 16.68 -7.65 14.87
N ASP A 150 17.94 -7.93 15.19
CA ASP A 150 18.76 -7.12 16.07
C ASP A 150 18.97 -5.72 15.48
N ASN A 151 18.72 -4.70 16.30
CA ASN A 151 18.87 -3.26 15.99
C ASN A 151 18.08 -2.74 14.77
N VAL A 152 17.16 -3.53 14.21
CA VAL A 152 16.36 -3.10 13.05
C VAL A 152 15.37 -2.00 13.43
N SER A 153 14.81 -2.02 14.65
CA SER A 153 13.94 -0.94 15.14
C SER A 153 14.69 0.38 15.28
N GLU A 154 15.90 0.34 15.84
CA GLU A 154 16.77 1.52 16.01
C GLU A 154 17.19 2.11 14.65
N LEU A 155 17.56 1.25 13.69
CA LEU A 155 17.83 1.66 12.32
C LEU A 155 16.65 2.47 11.74
N VAL A 156 15.43 1.99 11.94
CA VAL A 156 14.22 2.65 11.42
C VAL A 156 13.95 3.97 12.14
N GLU A 157 14.15 4.03 13.45
CA GLU A 157 14.02 5.27 14.22
C GLU A 157 15.00 6.35 13.73
N VAL A 158 16.29 5.99 13.57
CA VAL A 158 17.32 6.89 13.03
C VAL A 158 16.97 7.34 11.61
N ALA A 159 16.57 6.40 10.75
CA ALA A 159 16.17 6.67 9.38
C ALA A 159 14.99 7.66 9.31
N LEU A 160 14.02 7.53 10.21
CA LEU A 160 12.79 8.31 10.23
C LEU A 160 12.87 9.61 11.05
N THR A 161 13.96 9.84 11.80
CA THR A 161 14.09 10.97 12.75
C THR A 161 13.80 12.33 12.08
N GLY A 162 14.29 12.55 10.86
CA GLY A 162 14.15 13.82 10.13
C GLY A 162 12.86 14.01 9.35
N PHE A 163 11.93 13.05 9.37
CA PHE A 163 10.65 13.14 8.66
C PHE A 163 9.51 13.53 9.60
N PRO A 164 8.47 14.25 9.13
CA PRO A 164 7.34 14.61 9.98
C PRO A 164 6.61 13.37 10.52
N ARG A 165 6.08 13.44 11.74
CA ARG A 165 5.18 12.40 12.27
C ARG A 165 3.85 12.47 11.51
N ALA A 166 3.25 11.30 11.24
CA ALA A 166 1.91 11.26 10.68
C ALA A 166 0.92 11.88 11.69
N GLY A 167 0.27 12.99 11.30
CA GLY A 167 -0.80 13.61 12.08
C GLY A 167 -0.46 14.88 12.86
N GLU A 168 0.77 15.42 12.78
CA GLU A 168 1.08 16.74 13.33
C GLU A 168 0.76 17.84 12.29
N ASN A 169 -0.45 18.42 12.41
CA ASN A 169 -1.07 19.45 11.58
C ASN A 169 -1.46 18.96 10.16
N GLU A 170 -2.68 19.15 9.65
CA GLU A 170 -3.59 20.30 9.72
C GLU A 170 -5.05 19.83 9.87
N LYS A 171 -5.95 20.74 10.25
CA LYS A 171 -7.40 20.57 9.98
C LYS A 171 -7.53 20.43 8.45
N GLN A 172 -7.50 19.20 7.94
CA GLN A 172 -7.72 18.96 6.51
C GLN A 172 -9.04 19.60 6.15
N ASP A 173 -8.99 20.56 5.24
CA ASP A 173 -10.18 21.04 4.57
C ASP A 173 -10.94 19.81 4.07
N LYS A 174 -12.25 19.76 4.33
CA LYS A 174 -13.08 18.58 4.06
C LYS A 174 -13.39 18.46 2.55
N HIS A 175 -12.37 18.31 1.72
CA HIS A 175 -12.52 18.02 0.30
C HIS A 175 -11.67 16.83 -0.15
N PRO A 176 -12.04 16.18 -1.27
CA PRO A 176 -11.30 15.03 -1.78
C PRO A 176 -9.93 15.43 -2.33
N ASN A 177 -8.89 14.74 -1.86
CA ASN A 177 -7.61 14.67 -2.56
C ASN A 177 -7.68 13.56 -3.61
N ILE A 178 -7.43 13.90 -4.87
CA ILE A 178 -7.61 13.04 -6.04
C ILE A 178 -6.26 12.77 -6.68
N ALA A 179 -5.91 11.49 -6.88
CA ALA A 179 -4.80 11.12 -7.76
C ALA A 179 -5.33 10.48 -9.04
N ILE A 180 -4.82 10.91 -10.19
CA ILE A 180 -5.12 10.30 -11.50
C ILE A 180 -3.95 9.41 -11.89
N VAL A 181 -4.19 8.11 -11.98
CA VAL A 181 -3.16 7.10 -12.21
C VAL A 181 -3.53 6.16 -13.34
N GLY A 182 -2.54 5.49 -13.91
CA GLY A 182 -2.72 4.63 -15.07
C GLY A 182 -1.44 4.59 -15.91
N ARG A 183 -1.41 3.69 -16.88
CA ARG A 183 -0.24 3.50 -17.76
C ARG A 183 0.15 4.74 -18.54
N PRO A 184 1.38 4.81 -19.08
CA PRO A 184 1.73 5.82 -20.08
C PRO A 184 0.70 5.84 -21.23
N ASN A 185 0.45 7.02 -21.80
CA ASN A 185 -0.37 7.21 -23.01
C ASN A 185 -1.87 6.83 -22.92
N VAL A 186 -2.39 6.46 -21.75
CA VAL A 186 -3.84 6.22 -21.55
C VAL A 186 -4.69 7.49 -21.55
N GLY A 187 -4.05 8.67 -21.57
CA GLY A 187 -4.71 9.98 -21.61
C GLY A 187 -4.93 10.66 -20.25
N LYS A 188 -4.08 10.36 -19.26
CA LYS A 188 -4.11 11.02 -17.93
C LYS A 188 -4.01 12.55 -18.03
N SER A 189 -3.01 13.08 -18.73
CA SER A 189 -2.79 14.52 -18.86
C SER A 189 -3.95 15.21 -19.60
N THR A 190 -4.53 14.53 -20.59
CA THR A 190 -5.75 15.00 -21.27
C THR A 190 -6.93 15.06 -20.30
N LEU A 191 -7.11 14.03 -19.46
CA LEU A 191 -8.18 14.00 -18.46
C LEU A 191 -8.01 15.09 -17.39
N VAL A 192 -6.79 15.28 -16.90
CA VAL A 192 -6.44 16.37 -15.98
C VAL A 192 -6.83 17.72 -16.58
N ASN A 193 -6.42 17.99 -17.82
CA ASN A 193 -6.74 19.24 -18.50
C ASN A 193 -8.23 19.41 -18.74
N ALA A 194 -8.96 18.34 -19.06
CA ALA A 194 -10.41 18.40 -19.24
C ALA A 194 -11.14 18.70 -17.92
N LEU A 195 -10.67 18.13 -16.79
CA LEU A 195 -11.20 18.43 -15.46
C LEU A 195 -10.93 19.87 -15.03
N LEU A 196 -9.74 20.41 -15.35
CA LEU A 196 -9.34 21.78 -15.04
C LEU A 196 -9.86 22.84 -16.04
N GLY A 197 -10.20 22.45 -17.26
CA GLY A 197 -10.50 23.37 -18.37
C GLY A 197 -11.99 23.70 -18.54
N GLU A 198 -12.89 22.90 -17.97
CA GLU A 198 -14.33 23.15 -18.03
C GLU A 198 -14.75 24.00 -16.80
N ASP A 199 -14.96 25.30 -17.04
CA ASP A 199 -15.53 26.32 -16.14
C ASP A 199 -14.80 26.61 -14.81
N ARG A 200 -13.99 27.69 -14.87
CA ARG A 200 -13.40 28.48 -13.76
C ARG A 200 -12.73 27.67 -12.64
N VAL A 201 -11.51 27.20 -12.94
CA VAL A 201 -10.54 26.86 -11.91
C VAL A 201 -9.94 28.15 -11.34
N ILE A 202 -10.24 28.46 -10.07
CA ILE A 202 -9.39 29.35 -9.28
C ILE A 202 -8.28 28.47 -8.72
N ALA A 203 -7.19 28.33 -9.48
CA ALA A 203 -6.00 27.66 -8.99
C ALA A 203 -5.32 28.57 -7.96
N PHE A 204 -5.26 28.15 -6.71
CA PHE A 204 -4.45 28.82 -5.70
C PHE A 204 -3.03 28.28 -5.79
N ASP A 205 -2.17 28.95 -6.57
CA ASP A 205 -0.73 28.74 -6.46
C ASP A 205 -0.28 29.35 -5.12
N GLN A 206 -0.27 28.58 -4.03
CA GLN A 206 0.44 28.99 -2.82
C GLN A 206 1.95 28.77 -3.04
N PRO A 207 2.77 29.84 -3.14
CA PRO A 207 4.22 29.69 -3.27
C PRO A 207 4.78 29.40 -1.87
N GLY A 208 5.09 28.15 -1.54
CA GLY A 208 5.55 27.87 -0.17
C GLY A 208 6.04 26.49 0.21
N THR A 209 5.93 25.44 -0.61
CA THR A 209 6.41 24.10 -0.20
C THR A 209 7.38 23.51 -1.22
N THR A 210 8.68 23.61 -0.92
CA THR A 210 9.70 22.79 -1.57
C THR A 210 9.51 21.31 -1.22
N ARG A 211 9.12 20.50 -2.22
CA ARG A 211 9.69 19.18 -2.62
C ARG A 211 8.60 18.23 -3.17
N SER A 212 8.63 18.03 -4.49
CA SER A 212 8.37 16.73 -5.16
C SER A 212 6.95 16.19 -5.41
N SER A 213 5.86 16.90 -5.16
CA SER A 213 4.55 16.69 -5.81
C SER A 213 3.77 18.01 -5.82
N ILE A 214 3.02 18.30 -6.89
CA ILE A 214 2.26 19.54 -7.01
C ILE A 214 0.81 19.21 -6.65
N TYR A 215 0.33 19.80 -5.56
CA TYR A 215 -1.09 19.84 -5.22
C TYR A 215 -1.71 20.99 -6.00
N ILE A 216 -2.77 20.70 -6.76
CA ILE A 216 -3.51 21.70 -7.52
C ILE A 216 -4.92 21.74 -6.96
N ASP A 217 -5.21 22.82 -6.23
CA ASP A 217 -6.56 23.07 -5.75
C ASP A 217 -7.42 23.63 -6.89
N PHE A 218 -8.63 23.10 -7.00
CA PHE A 218 -9.63 23.59 -7.94
C PHE A 218 -11.03 23.48 -7.35
N GLU A 219 -11.96 24.26 -7.90
CA GLU A 219 -13.36 24.27 -7.49
C GLU A 219 -14.25 23.91 -8.69
N ARG A 220 -15.26 23.08 -8.46
CA ARG A 220 -16.27 22.73 -9.46
C ARG A 220 -17.64 22.62 -8.80
N ASN A 221 -18.65 23.27 -9.36
CA ASN A 221 -20.02 23.24 -8.82
C ASN A 221 -20.11 23.59 -7.32
N GLY A 222 -19.29 24.55 -6.84
CA GLY A 222 -19.25 24.93 -5.43
C GLY A 222 -18.52 23.95 -4.51
N ARG A 223 -17.85 22.93 -5.05
CA ARG A 223 -17.07 21.93 -4.30
C ARG A 223 -15.58 22.10 -4.60
N ARG A 224 -14.78 22.17 -3.54
CA ARG A 224 -13.32 22.20 -3.62
C ARG A 224 -12.78 20.78 -3.83
N TYR A 225 -11.65 20.68 -4.48
CA TYR A 225 -10.92 19.45 -4.76
C TYR A 225 -9.43 19.76 -4.81
N THR A 226 -8.60 18.78 -4.48
CA THR A 226 -7.15 18.88 -4.69
C THR A 226 -6.70 17.76 -5.59
N LEU A 227 -6.11 18.09 -6.72
CA LEU A 227 -5.46 17.12 -7.59
C LEU A 227 -4.01 16.93 -7.15
N ILE A 228 -3.62 15.68 -6.89
CA ILE A 228 -2.24 15.29 -6.61
C ILE A 228 -1.62 14.86 -7.93
N ASP A 229 -0.73 15.70 -8.48
CA ASP A 229 -0.14 15.44 -9.79
C ASP A 229 0.94 14.35 -9.75
N THR A 230 0.87 13.45 -10.74
CA THR A 230 1.92 12.53 -11.18
C THR A 230 2.56 13.08 -12.46
N ALA A 231 3.53 13.98 -12.27
CA ALA A 231 4.58 14.34 -13.25
C ALA A 231 4.20 15.13 -14.52
N GLY A 232 2.95 15.56 -14.73
CA GLY A 232 2.50 16.06 -16.05
C GLY A 232 2.27 17.56 -16.20
N LEU A 233 1.99 18.32 -15.14
CA LEU A 233 1.44 19.68 -15.30
C LEU A 233 2.47 20.80 -15.55
N ARG A 234 3.77 20.56 -15.31
CA ARG A 234 4.78 21.64 -15.24
C ARG A 234 5.59 21.92 -16.51
N ARG A 235 5.26 21.38 -17.68
CA ARG A 235 6.00 21.67 -18.93
C ARG A 235 5.21 22.48 -19.95
N ARG A 236 4.66 23.63 -19.53
CA ARG A 236 4.35 24.71 -20.48
C ARG A 236 5.56 25.64 -20.60
N GLY A 237 6.47 25.28 -21.50
CA GLY A 237 7.60 26.12 -21.87
C GLY A 237 8.76 25.32 -22.49
N LYS A 238 8.69 25.07 -23.80
CA LYS A 238 9.79 24.67 -24.69
C LYS A 238 10.88 23.76 -24.07
N VAL A 239 10.65 22.45 -24.00
CA VAL A 239 11.74 21.47 -24.04
C VAL A 239 11.24 20.22 -24.76
N LEU A 240 12.01 19.77 -25.76
CA LEU A 240 11.83 18.54 -26.54
C LEU A 240 11.35 17.35 -25.68
N GLU A 241 10.51 16.51 -26.30
CA GLU A 241 10.00 15.21 -25.87
C GLU A 241 11.12 14.26 -25.38
N THR A 242 11.72 14.58 -24.25
CA THR A 242 12.56 13.64 -23.53
C THR A 242 11.59 12.68 -22.87
N VAL A 243 11.44 11.49 -23.49
CA VAL A 243 10.74 10.30 -22.99
C VAL A 243 10.42 10.45 -21.51
N GLU A 244 9.14 10.70 -21.20
CA GLU A 244 8.64 10.80 -19.83
C GLU A 244 9.08 9.54 -19.08
N LYS A 245 10.16 9.64 -18.29
CA LYS A 245 10.57 8.56 -17.39
C LYS A 245 9.54 8.54 -16.27
N PHE A 246 8.55 7.68 -16.43
CA PHE A 246 7.53 7.37 -15.44
C PHE A 246 8.20 7.06 -14.10
N SER A 247 8.01 7.94 -13.11
CA SER A 247 8.41 7.67 -11.74
C SER A 247 7.31 6.82 -11.09
N VAL A 248 7.62 5.53 -10.91
CA VAL A 248 6.74 4.60 -10.22
C VAL A 248 6.53 5.07 -8.80
N ILE A 249 7.60 5.47 -8.11
CA ILE A 249 7.54 5.89 -6.70
C ILE A 249 6.59 7.08 -6.55
N LYS A 250 6.65 8.09 -7.42
CA LYS A 250 5.70 9.22 -7.38
C LYS A 250 4.26 8.80 -7.62
N THR A 251 4.03 7.82 -8.49
CA THR A 251 2.67 7.28 -8.70
C THR A 251 2.17 6.58 -7.44
N LEU A 252 3.01 5.78 -6.79
CA LEU A 252 2.67 5.11 -5.53
C LEU A 252 2.43 6.12 -4.40
N GLN A 253 3.27 7.14 -4.27
CA GLN A 253 3.11 8.24 -3.31
C GLN A 253 1.82 9.03 -3.56
N ALA A 254 1.49 9.33 -4.81
CA ALA A 254 0.25 10.03 -5.15
C ALA A 254 -0.99 9.21 -4.76
N VAL A 255 -0.97 7.89 -4.98
CA VAL A 255 -2.02 6.99 -4.48
C VAL A 255 -2.06 7.01 -2.96
N GLU A 256 -0.92 6.95 -2.26
CA GLU A 256 -0.90 6.99 -0.80
C GLU A 256 -1.40 8.31 -0.22
N ASP A 257 -1.19 9.44 -0.87
CA ASP A 257 -1.64 10.73 -0.35
C ASP A 257 -3.09 11.08 -0.75
N ALA A 258 -3.64 10.39 -1.75
CA ALA A 258 -5.01 10.59 -2.21
C ALA A 258 -6.05 9.97 -1.26
N ASN A 259 -7.24 10.56 -1.22
CA ASN A 259 -8.43 9.91 -0.67
C ASN A 259 -9.11 9.06 -1.75
N VAL A 260 -9.19 9.60 -2.97
CA VAL A 260 -9.81 8.96 -4.12
C VAL A 260 -8.80 8.86 -5.25
N VAL A 261 -8.66 7.68 -5.83
CA VAL A 261 -7.83 7.43 -7.00
C VAL A 261 -8.73 7.22 -8.21
N VAL A 262 -8.42 7.92 -9.31
CA VAL A 262 -9.03 7.68 -10.62
C VAL A 262 -8.05 6.84 -11.42
N LEU A 263 -8.39 5.56 -11.60
CA LEU A 263 -7.63 4.66 -12.46
C LEU A 263 -8.09 4.84 -13.91
N VAL A 264 -7.20 5.34 -14.76
CA VAL A 264 -7.45 5.56 -16.18
C VAL A 264 -6.97 4.34 -16.98
N LEU A 265 -7.91 3.72 -17.68
CA LEU A 265 -7.68 2.61 -18.60
C LEU A 265 -7.91 3.08 -20.04
N ASP A 266 -7.22 2.48 -21.00
CA ASP A 266 -7.37 2.81 -22.42
C ASP A 266 -8.27 1.80 -23.11
N ALA A 267 -9.42 2.26 -23.63
CA ALA A 267 -10.39 1.42 -24.32
C ALA A 267 -9.88 0.82 -25.64
N SER A 268 -8.86 1.44 -26.27
CA SER A 268 -8.26 0.98 -27.52
C SER A 268 -7.23 -0.13 -27.34
N SER A 269 -6.87 -0.44 -26.10
CA SER A 269 -5.87 -1.44 -25.77
C SER A 269 -6.44 -2.50 -24.82
N GLU A 270 -5.89 -3.71 -24.86
CA GLU A 270 -6.24 -4.69 -23.84
C GLU A 270 -5.81 -4.24 -22.44
N ILE A 271 -6.56 -4.66 -21.42
CA ILE A 271 -6.15 -4.52 -20.03
C ILE A 271 -4.86 -5.30 -19.84
N SER A 272 -3.78 -4.59 -19.54
CA SER A 272 -2.47 -5.18 -19.32
C SER A 272 -2.33 -5.67 -17.88
N ASP A 273 -1.30 -6.46 -17.63
CA ASP A 273 -0.99 -6.88 -16.26
C ASP A 273 -0.58 -5.68 -15.41
N GLN A 274 0.05 -4.64 -15.98
CA GLN A 274 0.37 -3.40 -15.27
C GLN A 274 -0.88 -2.68 -14.76
N ASP A 275 -1.97 -2.67 -15.53
CA ASP A 275 -3.23 -2.09 -15.06
C ASP A 275 -3.75 -2.83 -13.82
N ALA A 276 -3.64 -4.16 -13.81
CA ALA A 276 -4.02 -5.00 -12.68
C ALA A 276 -3.11 -4.78 -11.46
N HIS A 277 -1.80 -4.60 -11.64
CA HIS A 277 -0.88 -4.31 -10.54
C HIS A 277 -1.14 -2.93 -9.92
N ILE A 278 -1.38 -1.90 -10.74
CA ILE A 278 -1.74 -0.56 -10.23
C ILE A 278 -3.07 -0.65 -9.47
N ALA A 279 -4.07 -1.34 -10.00
CA ALA A 279 -5.33 -1.57 -9.32
C ALA A 279 -5.18 -2.32 -7.98
N GLY A 280 -4.34 -3.35 -7.94
CA GLY A 280 -4.00 -4.09 -6.72
C GLY A 280 -3.35 -3.18 -5.68
N PHE A 281 -2.38 -2.36 -6.08
CA PHE A 281 -1.72 -1.39 -5.20
C PHE A 281 -2.72 -0.40 -4.59
N ILE A 282 -3.65 0.14 -5.38
CA ILE A 282 -4.67 1.07 -4.88
C ILE A 282 -5.55 0.41 -3.80
N LEU A 283 -5.95 -0.85 -4.02
CA LEU A 283 -6.75 -1.63 -3.07
C LEU A 283 -6.00 -1.89 -1.76
N GLU A 284 -4.71 -2.25 -1.86
CA GLU A 284 -3.84 -2.48 -0.71
C GLU A 284 -3.50 -1.19 0.06
N ALA A 285 -3.36 -0.06 -0.64
CA ALA A 285 -3.29 1.26 -0.02
C ALA A 285 -4.63 1.66 0.66
N GLY A 286 -5.73 0.97 0.33
CA GLY A 286 -7.04 1.19 0.92
C GLY A 286 -7.71 2.47 0.43
N ARG A 287 -7.37 2.92 -0.78
CA ARG A 287 -7.94 4.16 -1.32
C ARG A 287 -9.27 3.91 -2.00
N ALA A 288 -10.14 4.91 -1.94
CA ALA A 288 -11.35 4.92 -2.74
C ALA A 288 -10.96 4.94 -4.22
N LEU A 289 -11.77 4.31 -5.08
CA LEU A 289 -11.42 4.07 -6.46
C LEU A 289 -12.60 4.32 -7.40
N VAL A 290 -12.32 5.11 -8.43
CA VAL A 290 -13.17 5.28 -9.60
C VAL A 290 -12.37 4.86 -10.83
N VAL A 291 -12.98 4.08 -11.73
CA VAL A 291 -12.32 3.60 -12.95
C VAL A 291 -12.85 4.40 -14.13
N ALA A 292 -11.94 5.03 -14.87
CA ALA A 292 -12.24 5.77 -16.08
C ALA A 292 -11.67 5.03 -17.30
N ILE A 293 -12.54 4.47 -18.13
CA ILE A 293 -12.19 3.83 -19.40
C ILE A 293 -12.22 4.92 -20.48
N ASN A 294 -11.04 5.41 -20.85
CA ASN A 294 -10.83 6.54 -21.75
C ASN A 294 -10.73 6.11 -23.22
N LYS A 295 -10.81 7.08 -24.14
CA LYS A 295 -10.81 6.88 -25.61
C LYS A 295 -12.00 6.05 -26.10
N TRP A 296 -13.13 6.11 -25.38
CA TRP A 296 -14.34 5.32 -25.66
C TRP A 296 -15.04 5.72 -26.97
N ASP A 297 -14.87 6.98 -27.36
CA ASP A 297 -15.43 7.56 -28.59
C ASP A 297 -14.90 6.90 -29.86
N GLY A 298 -13.62 6.47 -29.85
CA GLY A 298 -12.99 5.84 -31.00
C GLY A 298 -13.22 4.33 -31.12
N GLN A 299 -14.03 3.72 -30.25
CA GLN A 299 -14.24 2.26 -30.22
C GLN A 299 -15.55 1.84 -30.88
N ASP A 300 -15.50 0.79 -31.70
CA ASP A 300 -16.68 0.12 -32.25
C ASP A 300 -17.38 -0.78 -31.22
N ASN A 301 -18.54 -1.35 -31.57
CA ASN A 301 -19.30 -2.21 -30.65
C ASN A 301 -18.53 -3.48 -30.26
N TYR A 302 -17.71 -4.04 -31.15
CA TYR A 302 -16.94 -5.25 -30.87
C TYR A 302 -15.85 -4.95 -29.83
N GLN A 303 -15.05 -3.92 -30.05
CA GLN A 303 -14.01 -3.46 -29.13
C GLN A 303 -14.58 -3.11 -27.75
N ARG A 304 -15.75 -2.46 -27.71
CA ARG A 304 -16.45 -2.14 -26.45
C ARG A 304 -16.84 -3.38 -25.65
N GLU A 305 -17.25 -4.47 -26.30
CA GLU A 305 -17.54 -5.72 -25.61
C GLU A 305 -16.26 -6.49 -25.20
N VAL A 306 -15.22 -6.44 -26.03
CA VAL A 306 -13.91 -7.01 -25.70
C VAL A 306 -13.33 -6.38 -24.45
N ILE A 307 -13.33 -5.05 -24.35
CA ILE A 307 -12.77 -4.35 -23.19
C ILE A 307 -13.60 -4.59 -21.92
N LYS A 308 -14.93 -4.61 -22.01
CA LYS A 308 -15.81 -4.96 -20.87
C LYS A 308 -15.51 -6.36 -20.35
N THR A 309 -15.38 -7.33 -21.25
CA THR A 309 -15.05 -8.72 -20.91
C THR A 309 -13.65 -8.82 -20.31
N SER A 310 -12.68 -8.07 -20.86
CA SER A 310 -11.30 -8.04 -20.36
C SER A 310 -11.22 -7.44 -18.95
N VAL A 311 -11.94 -6.36 -18.68
CA VAL A 311 -12.07 -5.77 -17.34
C VAL A 311 -12.69 -6.77 -16.36
N ALA A 312 -13.78 -7.44 -16.74
CA ALA A 312 -14.43 -8.40 -15.86
C ALA A 312 -13.55 -9.61 -15.54
N ARG A 313 -12.73 -10.05 -16.50
CA ARG A 313 -11.81 -11.17 -16.33
C ARG A 313 -10.55 -10.81 -15.53
N LYS A 314 -9.92 -9.66 -15.82
CA LYS A 314 -8.63 -9.28 -15.23
C LYS A 314 -8.74 -8.46 -13.95
N LEU A 315 -9.83 -7.71 -13.78
CA LEU A 315 -10.07 -6.83 -12.64
C LEU A 315 -11.37 -7.18 -11.87
N PRO A 316 -11.69 -8.47 -11.63
CA PRO A 316 -12.97 -8.86 -11.01
C PRO A 316 -13.11 -8.26 -9.61
N PHE A 317 -11.99 -8.10 -8.89
CA PHE A 317 -11.96 -7.52 -7.55
C PHE A 317 -12.43 -6.06 -7.49
N LEU A 318 -12.34 -5.31 -8.59
CA LEU A 318 -12.81 -3.93 -8.67
C LEU A 318 -14.33 -3.83 -8.87
N LEU A 319 -14.93 -4.82 -9.56
CA LEU A 319 -16.35 -4.80 -9.94
C LEU A 319 -17.31 -4.73 -8.74
N HIS A 320 -16.85 -5.12 -7.56
CA HIS A 320 -17.70 -5.19 -6.37
C HIS A 320 -17.94 -3.84 -5.69
N PHE A 321 -17.10 -2.83 -5.94
CA PHE A 321 -17.20 -1.54 -5.26
C PHE A 321 -16.88 -0.34 -6.15
N ALA A 322 -15.99 -0.48 -7.14
CA ALA A 322 -15.58 0.65 -7.97
C ALA A 322 -16.66 1.03 -8.98
N ARG A 323 -16.85 2.34 -9.19
CA ARG A 323 -17.72 2.87 -10.25
C ARG A 323 -16.92 3.01 -11.56
N PHE A 324 -17.49 2.53 -12.66
CA PHE A 324 -16.88 2.57 -13.99
C PHE A 324 -17.52 3.69 -14.83
N HIS A 325 -16.67 4.50 -15.44
CA HIS A 325 -17.06 5.55 -16.38
C HIS A 325 -16.42 5.31 -17.73
N TYR A 326 -17.23 5.38 -18.78
CA TYR A 326 -16.77 5.34 -20.16
C TYR A 326 -16.67 6.76 -20.67
N ILE A 327 -15.45 7.22 -20.96
CA ILE A 327 -15.18 8.64 -21.21
C ILE A 327 -14.36 8.85 -22.48
N SER A 328 -14.43 10.08 -22.98
CA SER A 328 -13.46 10.66 -23.89
C SER A 328 -12.91 11.92 -23.26
N ALA A 329 -11.71 11.84 -22.68
CA ALA A 329 -11.04 13.01 -22.12
C ALA A 329 -10.76 14.08 -23.20
N LEU A 330 -10.55 13.66 -24.45
CA LEU A 330 -10.30 14.57 -25.57
C LEU A 330 -11.55 15.36 -25.98
N LEU A 331 -12.70 14.69 -26.04
CA LEU A 331 -13.97 15.29 -26.48
C LEU A 331 -14.82 15.84 -25.32
N GLY A 332 -14.41 15.63 -24.06
CA GLY A 332 -15.20 15.96 -22.87
C GLY A 332 -16.40 15.04 -22.60
N SER A 333 -16.62 14.02 -23.45
CA SER A 333 -17.77 13.11 -23.32
C SER A 333 -17.62 12.18 -22.12
N GLY A 334 -18.71 11.95 -21.39
CA GLY A 334 -18.75 11.07 -20.21
C GLY A 334 -18.13 11.64 -18.93
N LEU A 335 -17.53 12.84 -18.96
CA LEU A 335 -16.86 13.43 -17.79
C LEU A 335 -17.84 13.92 -16.70
N LYS A 336 -19.07 14.28 -17.07
CA LYS A 336 -20.09 14.81 -16.14
C LYS A 336 -20.37 13.88 -14.94
N GLY A 337 -20.26 12.56 -15.13
CA GLY A 337 -20.50 11.57 -14.08
C GLY A 337 -19.28 11.30 -13.17
N LEU A 338 -18.09 11.76 -13.58
CA LEU A 338 -16.83 11.40 -12.92
C LEU A 338 -16.69 12.07 -11.55
N LEU A 339 -16.84 13.41 -11.48
CA LEU A 339 -16.74 14.16 -10.21
C LEU A 339 -17.82 13.75 -9.18
N PRO A 340 -19.10 13.58 -9.54
CA PRO A 340 -20.10 13.03 -8.61
C PRO A 340 -19.74 11.64 -8.05
N SER A 341 -19.10 10.80 -8.87
CA SER A 341 -18.65 9.48 -8.42
C SER A 341 -17.44 9.56 -7.49
N ILE A 342 -16.54 10.53 -7.72
CA ILE A 342 -15.43 10.84 -6.81
C ILE A 342 -15.98 11.31 -5.46
N ASP A 343 -16.99 12.19 -5.46
CA ASP A 343 -17.64 12.67 -4.23
C ASP A 343 -18.32 11.53 -3.46
N ALA A 344 -19.04 10.65 -4.16
CA ALA A 344 -19.67 9.49 -3.56
C ALA A 344 -18.63 8.53 -2.94
N ALA A 345 -17.56 8.25 -3.68
CA ALA A 345 -16.47 7.40 -3.21
C ALA A 345 -15.74 8.00 -2.00
N TYR A 346 -15.50 9.31 -2.00
CA TYR A 346 -14.94 10.04 -0.86
C TYR A 346 -15.87 10.00 0.36
N GLY A 347 -17.16 10.27 0.15
CA GLY A 347 -18.19 10.22 1.20
C GLY A 347 -18.31 8.84 1.84
N ALA A 348 -18.26 7.78 1.03
CA ALA A 348 -18.24 6.40 1.51
C ALA A 348 -16.95 6.07 2.29
N ALA A 349 -15.79 6.50 1.79
CA ALA A 349 -14.51 6.24 2.43
C ALA A 349 -14.37 6.93 3.80
N MET A 350 -14.95 8.12 3.92
CA MET A 350 -14.95 8.94 5.14
C MET A 350 -16.22 8.77 5.99
N ALA A 351 -17.07 7.81 5.66
CA ALA A 351 -18.34 7.61 6.34
C ALA A 351 -18.14 7.29 7.84
N ASN A 352 -18.92 7.96 8.68
CA ASN A 352 -19.07 7.57 10.08
C ASN A 352 -20.00 6.36 10.16
N LEU A 353 -19.55 5.27 10.77
CA LEU A 353 -20.29 4.00 10.88
C LEU A 353 -20.70 3.78 12.35
N PRO A 354 -21.93 4.12 12.76
CA PRO A 354 -22.33 4.05 14.15
C PRO A 354 -22.26 2.62 14.71
N THR A 355 -21.57 2.44 15.83
CA THR A 355 -21.40 1.15 16.55
C THR A 355 -22.71 0.38 16.75
N PRO A 356 -23.85 1.01 17.14
CA PRO A 356 -25.12 0.29 17.29
C PRO A 356 -25.65 -0.26 15.96
N LYS A 357 -25.49 0.47 14.85
CA LYS A 357 -25.90 -0.01 13.53
C LYS A 357 -24.99 -1.15 13.08
N LEU A 358 -23.67 -1.00 13.23
CA LEU A 358 -22.69 -2.04 12.91
C LEU A 358 -22.97 -3.34 13.66
N THR A 359 -23.20 -3.26 14.98
CA THR A 359 -23.43 -4.44 15.80
C THR A 359 -24.76 -5.13 15.45
N ARG A 360 -25.83 -4.37 15.14
CA ARG A 360 -27.10 -4.95 14.65
C ARG A 360 -26.93 -5.65 13.30
N THR A 361 -26.20 -5.04 12.37
CA THR A 361 -25.89 -5.65 11.07
C THR A 361 -25.08 -6.93 11.24
N LEU A 362 -24.09 -6.95 12.14
CA LEU A 362 -23.31 -8.14 12.45
C LEU A 362 -24.20 -9.28 12.97
N ILE A 363 -25.08 -9.00 13.93
CA ILE A 363 -25.97 -10.00 14.52
C ILE A 363 -26.88 -10.59 13.45
N ALA A 364 -27.52 -9.73 12.63
CA ALA A 364 -28.38 -10.18 11.54
C ALA A 364 -27.62 -11.01 10.49
N ALA A 365 -26.37 -10.66 10.17
CA ALA A 365 -25.52 -11.42 9.26
C ALA A 365 -25.19 -12.82 9.82
N VAL A 366 -24.87 -12.90 11.12
CA VAL A 366 -24.55 -14.16 11.80
C VAL A 366 -25.78 -15.06 11.94
N GLU A 367 -26.96 -14.48 12.18
CA GLU A 367 -28.24 -15.21 12.19
C GLU A 367 -28.57 -15.78 10.82
N LYS A 368 -28.41 -14.98 9.76
CA LYS A 368 -28.62 -15.41 8.37
C LYS A 368 -27.65 -16.51 7.96
N GLN A 369 -26.36 -16.33 8.27
CA GLN A 369 -25.32 -17.30 7.96
C GLN A 369 -24.33 -17.40 9.12
N PRO A 370 -24.43 -18.43 9.97
CA PRO A 370 -23.52 -18.60 11.08
C PRO A 370 -22.08 -18.88 10.61
N PRO A 371 -21.04 -18.45 11.37
CA PRO A 371 -19.67 -18.79 11.03
C PRO A 371 -19.48 -20.31 11.06
N PRO A 372 -18.64 -20.87 10.17
CA PRO A 372 -18.33 -22.29 10.17
C PRO A 372 -17.72 -22.70 11.53
N ARG A 373 -17.97 -23.93 11.95
CA ARG A 373 -17.34 -24.46 13.17
C ARG A 373 -15.87 -24.73 12.85
N SER A 374 -14.99 -24.38 13.78
CA SER A 374 -13.59 -24.78 13.74
C SER A 374 -13.27 -25.52 15.05
N GLY A 375 -12.90 -26.79 14.93
CA GLY A 375 -12.77 -27.69 16.08
C GLY A 375 -14.09 -27.86 16.86
N VAL A 376 -14.01 -27.73 18.20
CA VAL A 376 -15.11 -28.07 19.11
C VAL A 376 -16.17 -26.96 19.20
N SER A 377 -15.77 -25.69 19.06
CA SER A 377 -16.64 -24.53 19.29
C SER A 377 -16.78 -23.64 18.05
N ARG A 378 -17.96 -23.03 17.88
CA ARG A 378 -18.18 -22.01 16.85
C ARG A 378 -17.62 -20.66 17.31
N PRO A 379 -16.91 -19.90 16.44
CA PRO A 379 -16.53 -18.52 16.72
C PRO A 379 -17.75 -17.68 17.12
N LYS A 380 -17.61 -16.87 18.17
CA LYS A 380 -18.70 -16.01 18.65
C LYS A 380 -18.33 -14.55 18.40
N LEU A 381 -18.99 -13.96 17.40
CA LEU A 381 -18.88 -12.55 17.04
C LEU A 381 -19.87 -11.77 17.91
N ARG A 382 -19.40 -10.88 18.78
CA ARG A 382 -20.22 -10.23 19.82
C ARG A 382 -20.65 -8.82 19.46
N TYR A 383 -19.72 -7.99 19.00
CA TYR A 383 -20.01 -6.61 18.62
C TYR A 383 -18.98 -6.10 17.61
N ALA A 384 -19.34 -5.04 16.90
CA ALA A 384 -18.52 -4.39 15.90
C ALA A 384 -18.50 -2.87 16.09
N HIS A 385 -17.34 -2.26 15.89
CA HIS A 385 -17.17 -0.80 15.91
C HIS A 385 -16.24 -0.35 14.77
N GLN A 386 -16.29 0.93 14.43
CA GLN A 386 -15.38 1.51 13.44
C GLN A 386 -13.99 1.70 14.06
N GLY A 387 -12.97 1.10 13.45
CA GLY A 387 -11.56 1.23 13.84
C GLY A 387 -10.77 2.27 13.03
N GLY A 388 -11.32 2.74 11.90
CA GLY A 388 -10.67 3.71 11.03
C GLY A 388 -11.56 4.17 9.89
N SER A 389 -11.10 5.22 9.19
CA SER A 389 -11.72 5.81 8.01
C SER A 389 -10.67 5.97 6.91
N ASN A 390 -11.10 5.89 5.64
CA ASN A 390 -10.25 5.97 4.45
C ASN A 390 -9.06 4.97 4.41
N PRO A 391 -9.33 3.66 4.31
CA PRO A 391 -10.64 3.04 4.09
C PRO A 391 -11.44 2.82 5.37
N PRO A 392 -12.77 2.64 5.29
CA PRO A 392 -13.55 2.20 6.44
C PRO A 392 -13.02 0.86 6.97
N LEU A 393 -12.68 0.84 8.25
CA LEU A 393 -12.21 -0.35 8.96
C LEU A 393 -13.22 -0.70 10.04
N ILE A 394 -13.78 -1.91 9.99
CA ILE A 394 -14.69 -2.43 11.01
C ILE A 394 -13.93 -3.45 11.85
N ILE A 395 -13.85 -3.20 13.14
CA ILE A 395 -13.24 -4.12 14.10
C ILE A 395 -14.35 -4.92 14.79
N ILE A 396 -14.28 -6.24 14.65
CA ILE A 396 -15.20 -7.18 15.26
C ILE A 396 -14.55 -7.87 16.45
N HIS A 397 -15.26 -7.86 17.59
CA HIS A 397 -14.82 -8.47 18.83
C HIS A 397 -15.61 -9.72 19.18
N GLY A 398 -14.95 -10.65 19.87
CA GLY A 398 -15.52 -11.96 20.11
C GLY A 398 -14.53 -12.98 20.66
N SER A 399 -14.90 -14.25 20.57
CA SER A 399 -14.10 -15.40 21.00
C SER A 399 -13.91 -16.41 19.87
N GLY A 400 -12.71 -16.98 19.75
CA GLY A 400 -12.37 -17.93 18.68
C GLY A 400 -12.33 -17.30 17.29
N LEU A 401 -12.02 -16.00 17.20
CA LEU A 401 -12.07 -15.26 15.93
C LEU A 401 -10.88 -15.57 15.01
N ASP A 402 -9.77 -16.01 15.60
CA ASP A 402 -8.59 -16.57 14.94
C ASP A 402 -8.91 -17.75 14.01
N GLN A 403 -10.09 -18.35 14.17
CA GLN A 403 -10.55 -19.51 13.40
C GLN A 403 -11.59 -19.16 12.34
N VAL A 404 -11.92 -17.87 12.15
CA VAL A 404 -12.87 -17.43 11.13
C VAL A 404 -12.20 -17.48 9.75
N PRO A 405 -12.72 -18.24 8.77
CA PRO A 405 -12.13 -18.30 7.45
C PRO A 405 -12.25 -16.97 6.70
N GLN A 406 -11.28 -16.69 5.80
CA GLN A 406 -11.32 -15.49 4.94
C GLN A 406 -12.59 -15.40 4.08
N THR A 407 -13.16 -16.54 3.68
CA THR A 407 -14.43 -16.56 2.92
C THR A 407 -15.58 -15.97 3.72
N TYR A 408 -15.62 -16.23 5.04
CA TYR A 408 -16.62 -15.66 5.93
C TYR A 408 -16.35 -14.18 6.23
N GLN A 409 -15.08 -13.79 6.32
CA GLN A 409 -14.68 -12.37 6.40
C GLN A 409 -15.18 -11.58 5.19
N ARG A 410 -14.99 -12.09 3.96
CA ARG A 410 -15.51 -11.47 2.72
C ARG A 410 -17.04 -11.38 2.70
N TYR A 411 -17.72 -12.39 3.24
CA TYR A 411 -19.19 -12.35 3.41
C TYR A 411 -19.62 -11.19 4.33
N LEU A 412 -18.94 -11.00 5.46
CA LEU A 412 -19.22 -9.88 6.35
C LEU A 412 -18.90 -8.54 5.69
N GLU A 413 -17.76 -8.43 4.99
CA GLU A 413 -17.39 -7.22 4.23
C GLU A 413 -18.47 -6.84 3.23
N ASN A 414 -18.95 -7.79 2.40
CA ASN A 414 -20.03 -7.53 1.45
C ASN A 414 -21.33 -7.10 2.17
N THR A 415 -21.69 -7.77 3.27
CA THR A 415 -22.91 -7.47 4.03
C THR A 415 -22.87 -6.05 4.62
N PHE A 416 -21.74 -5.66 5.20
CA PHE A 416 -21.55 -4.30 5.70
C PHE A 416 -21.53 -3.27 4.56
N ARG A 417 -20.84 -3.55 3.45
CA ARG A 417 -20.78 -2.65 2.30
C ARG A 417 -22.18 -2.34 1.77
N GLU A 418 -23.03 -3.35 1.60
CA GLU A 418 -24.41 -3.20 1.14
C GLU A 418 -25.26 -2.41 2.15
N THR A 419 -25.18 -2.75 3.45
CA THR A 419 -26.00 -2.11 4.49
C THR A 419 -25.67 -0.63 4.72
N PHE A 420 -24.42 -0.25 4.47
CA PHE A 420 -23.91 1.11 4.64
C PHE A 420 -23.72 1.85 3.31
N GLN A 421 -24.08 1.24 2.18
CA GLN A 421 -23.97 1.84 0.84
C GLN A 421 -22.56 2.39 0.56
N LEU A 422 -21.54 1.61 0.92
CA LEU A 422 -20.12 2.00 0.81
C LEU A 422 -19.60 1.77 -0.61
N GLU A 423 -20.16 2.50 -1.56
CA GLU A 423 -19.74 2.46 -2.96
C GLU A 423 -18.44 3.23 -3.19
N GLY A 424 -17.61 2.76 -4.11
CA GLY A 424 -16.36 3.42 -4.48
C GLY A 424 -15.23 3.27 -3.46
N THR A 425 -15.43 2.60 -2.32
CA THR A 425 -14.37 2.39 -1.32
C THR A 425 -14.22 0.92 -0.95
N PRO A 426 -12.99 0.41 -0.76
CA PRO A 426 -12.81 -0.91 -0.18
C PRO A 426 -13.13 -0.87 1.32
N LEU A 427 -13.76 -1.93 1.81
CA LEU A 427 -14.07 -2.11 3.23
C LEU A 427 -13.12 -3.15 3.84
N ARG A 428 -12.57 -2.87 5.01
CA ARG A 428 -11.76 -3.83 5.76
C ARG A 428 -12.51 -4.30 7.00
N VAL A 429 -12.54 -5.61 7.21
CA VAL A 429 -12.99 -6.20 8.48
C VAL A 429 -11.78 -6.80 9.19
N GLU A 430 -11.55 -6.41 10.44
CA GLU A 430 -10.53 -7.02 11.30
C GLU A 430 -11.17 -7.69 12.51
N PHE A 431 -10.60 -8.83 12.90
CA PHE A 431 -11.02 -9.54 14.09
C PHE A 431 -10.06 -9.25 15.24
N ARG A 432 -10.60 -8.78 16.36
CA ARG A 432 -9.83 -8.61 17.60
C ARG A 432 -10.36 -9.55 18.68
N THR A 433 -9.57 -10.57 18.98
CA THR A 433 -9.78 -11.39 20.18
C THR A 433 -9.41 -10.55 21.40
N GLY A 434 -10.30 -10.52 22.40
CA GLY A 434 -9.92 -9.99 23.71
C GLY A 434 -8.76 -10.81 24.26
N ARG A 435 -7.83 -10.20 25.02
CA ARG A 435 -6.83 -10.94 25.80
C ARG A 435 -7.56 -12.03 26.57
N ASN A 436 -7.29 -13.30 26.27
CA ASN A 436 -7.82 -14.40 27.06
C ASN A 436 -7.11 -14.37 28.42
N PRO A 437 -7.78 -14.02 29.53
CA PRO A 437 -7.15 -13.91 30.85
C PRO A 437 -6.57 -15.23 31.37
N TYR A 438 -6.90 -16.34 30.70
CA TYR A 438 -6.50 -17.70 31.02
C TYR A 438 -5.45 -18.26 30.05
N ALA A 439 -5.05 -17.54 29.00
CA ALA A 439 -3.97 -17.97 28.13
C ALA A 439 -2.66 -18.02 28.94
N GLY A 440 -2.13 -19.22 29.15
CA GLY A 440 -0.91 -19.46 29.94
C GLY A 440 -1.13 -19.82 31.41
N LYS A 441 -2.35 -19.75 31.94
CA LYS A 441 -2.65 -20.25 33.30
C LYS A 441 -3.01 -21.74 33.21
N ARG A 442 -2.25 -22.61 33.89
CA ARG A 442 -2.68 -24.00 34.12
C ARG A 442 -4.06 -23.96 34.80
N PRO A 443 -5.04 -24.77 34.37
CA PRO A 443 -6.30 -24.90 35.09
C PRO A 443 -5.97 -25.21 36.55
N ALA A 444 -6.67 -24.57 37.50
CA ALA A 444 -6.55 -24.99 38.90
C ALA A 444 -6.81 -26.51 38.98
N PRO A 445 -6.08 -27.25 39.83
CA PRO A 445 -6.35 -28.66 40.03
C PRO A 445 -7.84 -28.81 40.36
N LEU A 446 -8.52 -29.72 39.66
CA LEU A 446 -9.92 -30.04 39.93
C LEU A 446 -10.05 -30.37 41.42
N SER A 447 -11.06 -29.83 42.09
CA SER A 447 -11.40 -30.30 43.43
C SER A 447 -11.76 -31.79 43.38
N ASP A 448 -11.65 -32.50 44.51
CA ASP A 448 -11.99 -33.93 44.58
C ASP A 448 -13.42 -34.22 44.12
N ALA A 449 -14.34 -33.27 44.32
CA ALA A 449 -15.71 -33.34 43.83
C ALA A 449 -15.78 -33.26 42.29
N GLU A 450 -15.07 -32.32 41.68
CA GLU A 450 -15.02 -32.13 40.23
C GLU A 450 -14.26 -33.27 39.52
N ALA A 451 -13.20 -33.79 40.14
CA ALA A 451 -12.46 -34.95 39.65
C ALA A 451 -13.33 -36.22 39.64
N LYS A 452 -14.11 -36.46 40.72
CA LYS A 452 -15.08 -37.56 40.78
C LYS A 452 -16.19 -37.40 39.73
N GLN A 453 -16.66 -36.17 39.49
CA GLN A 453 -17.70 -35.89 38.50
C GLN A 453 -17.19 -36.05 37.06
N ALA A 454 -15.97 -35.60 36.76
CA ALA A 454 -15.30 -35.80 35.48
C ALA A 454 -15.01 -37.29 35.21
N HIS A 455 -14.60 -38.05 36.23
CA HIS A 455 -14.41 -39.50 36.15
C HIS A 455 -15.73 -40.24 35.89
N ARG A 456 -16.83 -39.85 36.56
CA ARG A 456 -18.17 -40.39 36.28
C ARG A 456 -18.62 -40.10 34.84
N ARG A 457 -18.43 -38.87 34.34
CA ARG A 457 -18.76 -38.51 32.94
C ARG A 457 -17.97 -39.34 31.92
N ARG A 458 -16.67 -39.57 32.15
CA ARG A 458 -15.84 -40.42 31.28
C ARG A 458 -16.30 -41.89 31.27
N ARG A 459 -16.77 -42.41 32.40
CA ARG A 459 -17.33 -43.77 32.50
C ARG A 459 -18.66 -43.93 31.76
N TYR A 460 -19.54 -42.92 31.82
CA TYR A 460 -20.82 -42.96 31.10
C TYR A 460 -20.66 -42.79 29.58
N GLY A 461 -19.73 -41.93 29.13
CA GLY A 461 -19.47 -41.73 27.69
C GLY A 461 -18.93 -42.96 26.96
N ARG A 462 -18.29 -43.90 27.67
CA ARG A 462 -17.78 -45.16 27.10
C ARG A 462 -18.83 -46.27 26.94
N LYS A 463 -20.00 -46.17 27.58
CA LYS A 463 -21.07 -47.18 27.47
C LYS A 463 -22.00 -47.00 26.27
N HIS A 464 -21.86 -45.93 25.49
CA HIS A 464 -22.68 -45.66 24.31
C HIS A 464 -21.99 -45.99 22.98
N TYR A 465 -20.80 -46.59 23.01
CA TYR A 465 -20.06 -47.02 21.82
C TYR A 465 -19.36 -48.36 22.07
N SER A 466 -20.14 -49.36 22.48
CA SER A 466 -19.72 -50.77 22.53
C SER A 466 -20.89 -51.65 22.17
#